data_AF-A0A3N5HD22-F1
#
_entry.id   AF-A0A3N5HD22-F1
#
_cell.length_a   1.000
_cell.length_b   1.000
_cell.length_c   1.000
_cell.angle_alpha   90.00
_cell.angle_beta   90.00
_cell.angle_gamma   90.00
#
_symmetry.space_group_name_H-M   'P 1'
#
loop_
_entity.id
_entity.type
_entity.pdbx_description
1 polymer ?
#
loop_
_entity_poly.entity_id
_entity_poly.type
_entity_poly.pdbx_seq_one_letter_code
_entity_poly.pdbx_strand_id
1 'polypeptide(L)'
;MKLRGLGPYLVLLLPAVALVLFADRFPSPMPVHWDLAGRPNGYFPRTPVAMAFPLLLLGGILLLLDGIVAGGARTGPPAMTEAVRRMLAPIRWIIALTAVPAAFAPLWGPTPVLVAAGAMLVVIVVQVVRAPRMAPATGEGWRGVLYVNPADPRLVVPKRSGLGWTFNFARPSAWVLLTVLLLPLCVLCSWTYISKRVKEFHISLMLMTSACVGVFVALDFVLFYIFWEAMLVPMFLLIAVWGGPERRYASLKFFLYTLAGSTLLLVAMVAFYIAGGTFSIPELSTKTYPFGFQCWAFLAMAIAFAIKVPMFPFHTWLP
;
A
#
# COMPACT_ATOMS: atom_id res chain seq x y z
N MET A 1 -19.11 -21.01 -8.08
CA MET A 1 -19.23 -19.72 -7.35
C MET A 1 -20.72 -19.44 -7.20
N LYS A 2 -21.30 -19.54 -5.99
CA LYS A 2 -22.77 -19.39 -5.81
C LYS A 2 -23.20 -17.96 -6.21
N LEU A 3 -24.22 -17.83 -7.06
CA LEU A 3 -24.79 -16.57 -7.58
C LEU A 3 -25.03 -15.49 -6.50
N ARG A 4 -25.30 -15.89 -5.25
CA ARG A 4 -25.47 -14.98 -4.10
C ARG A 4 -24.24 -14.13 -3.77
N GLY A 5 -23.03 -14.52 -4.19
CA GLY A 5 -21.80 -13.77 -3.97
C GLY A 5 -21.57 -12.62 -4.95
N LEU A 6 -22.33 -12.55 -6.06
CA LEU A 6 -22.17 -11.53 -7.09
C LEU A 6 -22.97 -10.25 -6.83
N GLY A 7 -23.89 -10.27 -5.85
CA GLY A 7 -24.81 -9.16 -5.56
C GLY A 7 -24.15 -7.78 -5.42
N PRO A 8 -23.11 -7.61 -4.57
CA PRO A 8 -22.43 -6.32 -4.42
C PRO A 8 -21.83 -5.77 -5.73
N TYR A 9 -21.35 -6.66 -6.60
CA TYR A 9 -20.76 -6.29 -7.88
C TYR A 9 -21.81 -5.84 -8.88
N LEU A 10 -22.97 -6.50 -8.89
CA LEU A 10 -24.11 -6.06 -9.70
C LEU A 10 -24.65 -4.70 -9.24
N VAL A 11 -24.65 -4.44 -7.93
CA VAL A 11 -25.03 -3.15 -7.34
C VAL A 11 -24.03 -2.03 -7.68
N LEU A 12 -22.79 -2.35 -8.03
CA LEU A 12 -21.83 -1.36 -8.56
C LEU A 12 -21.93 -1.21 -10.08
N LEU A 13 -22.12 -2.32 -10.81
CA LEU A 13 -22.13 -2.36 -12.27
C LEU A 13 -23.40 -1.69 -12.84
N LEU A 14 -24.58 -1.98 -12.30
CA LEU A 14 -25.85 -1.44 -12.81
C LEU A 14 -25.90 0.09 -12.71
N PRO A 15 -25.52 0.73 -11.59
CA PRO A 15 -25.36 2.18 -11.52
C PRO A 15 -24.29 2.72 -12.46
N ALA A 16 -23.15 2.04 -12.62
CA ALA A 16 -22.11 2.48 -13.56
C ALA A 16 -22.65 2.54 -15.01
N VAL A 17 -23.45 1.55 -15.42
CA VAL A 17 -24.15 1.57 -16.71
C VAL A 17 -25.20 2.67 -16.75
N ALA A 18 -26.00 2.85 -15.70
CA ALA A 18 -27.01 3.91 -15.63
C ALA A 18 -26.40 5.32 -15.73
N LEU A 19 -25.25 5.56 -15.10
CA LEU A 19 -24.52 6.83 -15.21
C LEU A 19 -24.11 7.15 -16.65
N VAL A 20 -23.69 6.13 -17.40
CA VAL A 20 -23.34 6.28 -18.83
C VAL A 20 -24.58 6.53 -19.67
N LEU A 21 -25.65 5.76 -19.46
CA LEU A 21 -26.89 5.85 -20.24
C LEU A 21 -27.67 7.15 -19.99
N PHE A 22 -27.61 7.68 -18.77
CA PHE A 22 -28.32 8.90 -18.37
C PHE A 22 -27.38 10.09 -18.16
N ALA A 23 -26.20 10.07 -18.78
CA ALA A 23 -25.18 11.10 -18.63
C ALA A 23 -25.74 12.52 -18.89
N ASP A 24 -26.68 12.66 -19.83
CA ASP A 24 -27.26 13.97 -20.17
C ASP A 24 -28.08 14.62 -19.06
N ARG A 25 -28.56 13.84 -18.08
CA ARG A 25 -29.30 14.36 -16.92
C ARG A 25 -28.39 14.99 -15.87
N PHE A 26 -27.08 14.77 -15.97
CA PHE A 26 -26.12 15.31 -15.02
C PHE A 26 -25.66 16.72 -15.43
N PRO A 27 -25.43 17.62 -14.47
CA PRO A 27 -24.90 18.94 -14.73
C PRO A 27 -23.49 18.86 -15.34
N SER A 28 -23.15 19.80 -16.20
CA SER A 28 -21.80 19.94 -16.76
C SER A 28 -21.26 21.34 -16.43
N PRO A 29 -20.21 21.48 -15.63
CA PRO A 29 -19.40 20.41 -15.04
C PRO A 29 -20.07 19.76 -13.80
N MET A 30 -19.77 18.49 -13.53
CA MET A 30 -20.40 17.73 -12.43
C MET A 30 -19.77 18.11 -11.09
N PRO A 31 -20.55 18.51 -10.07
CA PRO A 31 -20.03 18.72 -8.73
C PRO A 31 -19.68 17.38 -8.08
N VAL A 32 -18.47 17.27 -7.53
CA VAL A 32 -17.97 16.06 -6.85
C VAL A 32 -17.51 16.32 -5.41
N HIS A 33 -17.41 17.59 -5.02
CA HIS A 33 -17.04 18.00 -3.67
C HIS A 33 -17.95 19.15 -3.23
N TRP A 34 -18.29 19.15 -1.94
CA TRP A 34 -19.12 20.15 -1.30
C TRP A 34 -18.42 20.69 -0.05
N ASP A 35 -18.59 21.97 0.25
CA ASP A 35 -18.13 22.58 1.49
C ASP A 35 -19.03 22.21 2.68
N LEU A 36 -18.67 22.68 3.88
CA LEU A 36 -19.45 22.45 5.11
C LEU A 36 -20.86 23.09 5.07
N ALA A 37 -21.06 24.07 4.19
CA ALA A 37 -22.37 24.70 3.95
C ALA A 37 -23.19 23.95 2.87
N GLY A 38 -22.67 22.85 2.32
CA GLY A 38 -23.33 22.05 1.29
C GLY A 38 -23.26 22.66 -0.11
N ARG A 39 -22.37 23.63 -0.35
CA ARG A 39 -22.18 24.27 -1.67
C ARG A 39 -21.11 23.53 -2.47
N PRO A 40 -21.32 23.28 -3.77
CA PRO A 40 -20.29 22.66 -4.60
C PRO A 40 -19.04 23.54 -4.71
N ASN A 41 -17.86 22.93 -4.56
CA ASN A 41 -16.56 23.62 -4.67
C ASN A 41 -15.47 22.76 -5.37
N GLY A 42 -15.85 21.61 -5.93
CA GLY A 42 -14.99 20.78 -6.79
C GLY A 42 -15.79 20.11 -7.89
N TYR A 43 -15.22 20.05 -9.11
CA TYR A 43 -15.95 19.65 -10.31
C TYR A 43 -15.17 18.67 -11.19
N PHE A 44 -15.89 17.82 -11.92
CA PHE A 44 -15.35 16.89 -12.92
C PHE A 44 -16.08 16.99 -14.27
N PRO A 45 -15.41 16.69 -15.40
CA PRO A 45 -16.06 16.68 -16.70
C PRO A 45 -17.07 15.55 -16.81
N ARG A 46 -18.23 15.86 -17.39
CA ARG A 46 -19.33 14.94 -17.65
C ARG A 46 -19.03 14.02 -18.84
N THR A 47 -18.09 13.09 -18.66
CA THR A 47 -17.77 12.06 -19.67
C THR A 47 -18.16 10.67 -19.17
N PRO A 48 -18.62 9.76 -20.06
CA PRO A 48 -18.98 8.39 -19.69
C PRO A 48 -17.89 7.66 -18.87
N VAL A 49 -16.62 7.86 -19.28
CA VAL A 49 -15.48 7.27 -18.59
C VAL A 49 -15.32 7.86 -17.19
N ALA A 50 -15.36 9.18 -17.03
CA ALA A 50 -15.21 9.82 -15.73
C ALA A 50 -16.34 9.45 -14.76
N MET A 51 -17.56 9.26 -15.28
CA MET A 51 -18.74 8.90 -14.48
C MET A 51 -18.71 7.43 -14.01
N ALA A 52 -18.32 6.49 -14.88
CA ALA A 52 -18.32 5.06 -14.56
C ALA A 52 -17.05 4.60 -13.82
N PHE A 53 -15.90 5.23 -14.08
CA PHE A 53 -14.60 4.79 -13.60
C PHE A 53 -14.52 4.58 -12.08
N PRO A 54 -15.04 5.47 -11.21
CA PRO A 54 -14.96 5.27 -9.76
C PRO A 54 -15.66 3.98 -9.28
N LEU A 55 -16.84 3.66 -9.84
CA LEU A 55 -17.59 2.45 -9.50
C LEU A 55 -16.91 1.19 -10.03
N LEU A 56 -16.33 1.26 -11.24
CA LEU A 56 -15.59 0.15 -11.83
C LEU A 56 -14.29 -0.14 -11.07
N LEU A 57 -13.55 0.91 -10.69
CA LEU A 57 -12.35 0.79 -9.88
C LEU A 57 -12.66 0.15 -8.53
N LEU A 58 -13.73 0.60 -7.87
CA LEU A 58 -14.17 0.05 -6.60
C LEU A 58 -14.59 -1.42 -6.73
N GLY A 59 -15.31 -1.79 -7.79
CA GLY A 59 -15.62 -3.17 -8.12
C GLY A 59 -14.36 -4.03 -8.32
N GLY A 60 -13.36 -3.50 -9.04
CA GLY A 60 -12.07 -4.16 -9.24
C GLY A 60 -11.29 -4.39 -7.94
N ILE A 61 -11.27 -3.41 -7.03
CA ILE A 61 -10.66 -3.54 -5.70
C ILE A 61 -11.36 -4.64 -4.89
N LEU A 62 -12.70 -4.68 -4.89
CA LEU A 62 -13.45 -5.73 -4.20
C LEU A 62 -13.17 -7.12 -4.78
N LEU A 63 -13.06 -7.25 -6.11
CA LEU A 63 -12.69 -8.50 -6.77
C LEU A 63 -11.27 -8.95 -6.40
N LEU A 64 -10.33 -8.01 -6.31
CA LEU A 64 -8.97 -8.30 -5.89
C LEU A 64 -8.95 -8.81 -4.43
N LEU A 65 -9.66 -8.14 -3.52
CA LEU A 65 -9.80 -8.57 -2.13
C LEU A 65 -10.39 -9.97 -2.03
N ASP A 66 -11.40 -10.28 -2.85
CA ASP A 66 -12.00 -11.61 -2.93
C ASP A 66 -11.03 -12.66 -3.44
N GLY A 67 -10.22 -12.32 -4.43
CA GLY A 67 -9.14 -13.17 -4.94
C GLY A 67 -8.11 -13.50 -3.87
N ILE A 68 -7.67 -12.49 -3.09
CA ILE A 68 -6.72 -12.66 -1.99
C ILE A 68 -7.29 -13.59 -0.91
N VAL A 69 -8.56 -13.39 -0.53
CA VAL A 69 -9.21 -14.18 0.52
C VAL A 69 -9.49 -15.60 0.05
N ALA A 70 -9.92 -15.79 -1.20
CA ALA A 70 -10.12 -17.10 -1.79
C ALA A 70 -8.79 -17.85 -1.99
N GLY A 71 -7.68 -17.15 -2.25
CA GLY A 71 -6.34 -17.72 -2.29
C GLY A 71 -5.86 -18.18 -0.92
N GLY A 72 -6.01 -17.32 0.11
CA GLY A 72 -5.67 -17.66 1.49
C GLY A 72 -6.53 -18.80 2.04
N ALA A 73 -7.77 -18.94 1.58
CA ALA A 73 -8.67 -20.01 1.96
C ALA A 73 -8.22 -21.41 1.54
N ARG A 74 -7.39 -21.53 0.49
CA ARG A 74 -6.88 -22.81 -0.01
C ARG A 74 -5.78 -23.40 0.87
N THR A 75 -5.18 -22.60 1.74
CA THR A 75 -4.01 -22.98 2.55
C THR A 75 -4.21 -22.80 4.06
N GLY A 76 -5.35 -22.24 4.48
CA GLY A 76 -5.68 -21.97 5.88
C GLY A 76 -6.77 -22.87 6.47
N PRO A 77 -6.93 -22.90 7.82
CA PRO A 77 -8.00 -23.64 8.50
C PRO A 77 -9.42 -23.29 7.98
N PRO A 78 -10.31 -24.27 7.75
CA PRO A 78 -11.65 -24.04 7.19
C PRO A 78 -12.50 -23.04 8.00
N ALA A 79 -12.41 -23.08 9.33
CA ALA A 79 -13.13 -22.16 10.22
C ALA A 79 -12.66 -20.69 10.07
N MET A 80 -11.39 -20.49 9.74
CA MET A 80 -10.75 -19.17 9.57
C MET A 80 -11.16 -18.53 8.24
N THR A 81 -11.22 -19.33 7.17
CA THR A 81 -11.76 -18.93 5.86
C THR A 81 -13.21 -18.45 5.94
N GLU A 82 -14.03 -19.18 6.70
CA GLU A 82 -15.45 -18.87 6.85
C GLU A 82 -15.67 -17.59 7.67
N ALA A 83 -14.88 -17.36 8.72
CA ALA A 83 -14.92 -16.12 9.51
C ALA A 83 -14.61 -14.87 8.66
N VAL A 84 -13.59 -14.93 7.80
CA VAL A 84 -13.25 -13.81 6.91
C VAL A 84 -14.31 -13.57 5.86
N ARG A 85 -14.82 -14.65 5.25
CA ARG A 85 -15.89 -14.55 4.27
C ARG A 85 -17.13 -13.88 4.88
N ARG A 86 -17.46 -14.19 6.14
CA ARG A 86 -18.55 -13.56 6.89
C ARG A 86 -18.28 -12.09 7.24
N MET A 87 -17.04 -11.71 7.51
CA MET A 87 -16.66 -10.32 7.80
C MET A 87 -16.63 -9.44 6.53
N LEU A 88 -16.13 -9.98 5.41
CA LEU A 88 -16.04 -9.24 4.15
C LEU A 88 -17.38 -9.14 3.44
N ALA A 89 -18.26 -10.12 3.59
CA ALA A 89 -19.60 -10.09 2.99
C ALA A 89 -20.36 -8.77 3.27
N PRO A 90 -20.52 -8.29 4.51
CA PRO A 90 -21.16 -7.01 4.78
C PRO A 90 -20.35 -5.83 4.25
N ILE A 91 -19.01 -5.85 4.34
CA ILE A 91 -18.15 -4.76 3.83
C ILE A 91 -18.36 -4.55 2.33
N ARG A 92 -18.47 -5.62 1.53
CA ARG A 92 -18.76 -5.52 0.08
C ARG A 92 -20.09 -4.83 -0.18
N TRP A 93 -21.13 -5.24 0.55
CA TRP A 93 -22.47 -4.66 0.44
C TRP A 93 -22.49 -3.19 0.88
N ILE A 94 -21.78 -2.88 1.95
CA ILE A 94 -21.65 -1.54 2.50
C ILE A 94 -20.99 -0.60 1.48
N ILE A 95 -19.86 -1.03 0.90
CA ILE A 95 -19.14 -0.26 -0.12
C ILE A 95 -20.02 -0.10 -1.36
N ALA A 96 -20.67 -1.18 -1.82
CA ALA A 96 -21.59 -1.12 -2.96
C ALA A 96 -22.75 -0.16 -2.72
N LEU A 97 -23.42 -0.24 -1.57
CA LEU A 97 -24.61 0.56 -1.24
C LEU A 97 -24.30 2.03 -0.96
N THR A 98 -23.09 2.37 -0.51
CA THR A 98 -22.69 3.78 -0.30
C THR A 98 -22.13 4.43 -1.56
N ALA A 99 -21.51 3.63 -2.44
CA ALA A 99 -21.03 4.11 -3.72
C ALA A 99 -22.17 4.56 -4.65
N VAL A 100 -23.37 3.94 -4.56
CA VAL A 100 -24.51 4.35 -5.38
C VAL A 100 -25.00 5.77 -5.06
N PRO A 101 -25.40 6.13 -3.83
CA PRO A 101 -25.75 7.51 -3.49
C PRO A 101 -24.64 8.51 -3.81
N ALA A 102 -23.37 8.13 -3.59
CA ALA A 102 -22.23 9.00 -3.91
C ALA A 102 -22.13 9.28 -5.42
N ALA A 103 -22.37 8.28 -6.27
CA ALA A 103 -22.32 8.45 -7.71
C ALA A 103 -23.46 9.33 -8.27
N PHE A 104 -24.61 9.40 -7.58
CA PHE A 104 -25.74 10.25 -7.94
C PHE A 104 -25.82 11.57 -7.14
N ALA A 105 -24.89 11.81 -6.21
CA ALA A 105 -24.77 13.06 -5.47
C ALA A 105 -24.78 14.33 -6.34
N PRO A 106 -24.23 14.34 -7.58
CA PRO A 106 -24.34 15.50 -8.45
C PRO A 106 -25.78 15.95 -8.77
N LEU A 107 -26.77 15.08 -8.64
CA LEU A 107 -28.18 15.39 -8.89
C LEU A 107 -28.92 15.89 -7.65
N TRP A 108 -28.58 15.37 -6.47
CA TRP A 108 -29.39 15.53 -5.26
C TRP A 108 -28.62 16.13 -4.07
N GLY A 109 -27.35 16.49 -4.26
CA GLY A 109 -26.47 17.03 -3.23
C GLY A 109 -25.88 15.95 -2.30
N PRO A 110 -25.15 16.35 -1.25
CA PRO A 110 -24.39 15.45 -0.40
C PRO A 110 -25.23 14.72 0.66
N THR A 111 -26.45 15.17 0.94
CA THR A 111 -27.29 14.66 2.04
C THR A 111 -27.52 13.14 2.00
N PRO A 112 -27.90 12.53 0.86
CA PRO A 112 -28.05 11.07 0.78
C PRO A 112 -26.74 10.31 1.03
N VAL A 113 -25.60 10.90 0.65
CA VAL A 113 -24.26 10.34 0.87
C VAL A 113 -23.93 10.31 2.37
N LEU A 114 -24.20 11.41 3.08
CA LEU A 114 -23.94 11.52 4.51
C LEU A 114 -24.83 10.56 5.33
N VAL A 115 -26.11 10.43 4.96
CA VAL A 115 -27.03 9.46 5.59
C VAL A 115 -26.55 8.02 5.35
N ALA A 116 -26.15 7.69 4.12
CA ALA A 116 -25.62 6.38 3.79
C ALA A 116 -24.30 6.08 4.54
N ALA A 117 -23.42 7.07 4.67
CA ALA A 117 -22.17 6.98 5.44
C ALA A 117 -22.43 6.78 6.95
N GLY A 118 -23.40 7.49 7.53
CA GLY A 118 -23.79 7.34 8.93
C GLY A 118 -24.39 5.96 9.22
N ALA A 119 -25.32 5.49 8.37
CA ALA A 119 -25.87 4.14 8.46
C ALA A 119 -24.78 3.06 8.32
N MET A 120 -23.81 3.29 7.43
CA MET A 120 -22.66 2.43 7.24
C MET A 120 -21.77 2.35 8.48
N LEU A 121 -21.49 3.48 9.15
CA LEU A 121 -20.71 3.48 10.40
C LEU A 121 -21.38 2.61 11.48
N VAL A 122 -22.70 2.71 11.62
CA VAL A 122 -23.47 1.89 12.57
C VAL A 122 -23.37 0.40 12.21
N VAL A 123 -23.53 0.03 10.94
CA VAL A 123 -23.39 -1.37 10.52
C VAL A 123 -21.98 -1.88 10.77
N ILE A 124 -20.94 -1.10 10.46
CA ILE A 124 -19.54 -1.46 10.74
C ILE A 124 -19.36 -1.72 12.24
N VAL A 125 -19.82 -0.81 13.11
CA VAL A 125 -19.74 -0.97 14.57
C VAL A 125 -20.46 -2.24 15.02
N VAL A 126 -21.68 -2.50 14.54
CA VAL A 126 -22.45 -3.71 14.87
C VAL A 126 -21.73 -4.98 14.43
N GLN A 127 -21.13 -4.99 13.23
CA GLN A 127 -20.39 -6.15 12.73
C GLN A 127 -19.10 -6.37 13.52
N VAL A 128 -18.38 -5.30 13.88
CA VAL A 128 -17.18 -5.36 14.73
C VAL A 128 -17.54 -5.93 16.10
N VAL A 129 -18.64 -5.48 16.71
CA VAL A 129 -19.10 -5.97 18.02
C VAL A 129 -19.51 -7.45 17.97
N ARG A 130 -20.15 -7.90 16.88
CA ARG A 130 -20.64 -9.27 16.72
C ARG A 130 -19.60 -10.26 16.21
N ALA A 131 -18.44 -9.78 15.75
CA ALA A 131 -17.45 -10.65 15.14
C ALA A 131 -16.79 -11.56 16.20
N PRO A 132 -16.61 -12.86 15.91
CA PRO A 132 -16.00 -13.78 16.84
C PRO A 132 -14.56 -13.37 17.15
N ARG A 133 -14.25 -13.19 18.43
CA ARG A 133 -12.89 -12.94 18.91
C ARG A 133 -12.12 -14.25 18.85
N MET A 134 -11.41 -14.51 17.74
CA MET A 134 -10.55 -15.68 17.65
C MET A 134 -9.38 -15.51 18.63
N ALA A 135 -9.25 -16.44 19.58
CA ALA A 135 -8.04 -16.52 20.39
C ALA A 135 -6.84 -16.83 19.48
N PRO A 136 -5.66 -16.25 19.73
CA PRO A 136 -4.49 -16.48 18.87
C PRO A 136 -4.11 -17.96 18.88
N ALA A 137 -3.79 -18.51 17.71
CA ALA A 137 -2.93 -19.68 17.64
C ALA A 137 -1.57 -19.26 18.22
N THR A 138 -1.23 -19.80 19.40
CA THR A 138 0.07 -19.82 20.10
C THR A 138 0.95 -18.57 19.95
N GLY A 139 1.30 -17.92 21.07
CA GLY A 139 2.03 -16.63 21.13
C GLY A 139 3.43 -16.56 20.46
N GLU A 140 3.87 -17.58 19.74
CA GLU A 140 5.14 -17.63 19.02
C GLU A 140 5.07 -16.79 17.73
N GLY A 141 5.72 -15.63 17.75
CA GLY A 141 5.91 -14.77 16.56
C GLY A 141 5.38 -13.33 16.67
N TRP A 142 4.65 -12.99 17.74
CA TRP A 142 4.16 -11.62 17.93
C TRP A 142 5.22 -10.72 18.56
N ARG A 143 5.62 -9.65 17.86
CA ARG A 143 6.48 -8.57 18.35
C ARG A 143 5.64 -7.29 18.46
N GLY A 144 4.92 -7.15 19.57
CA GLY A 144 3.93 -6.08 19.75
C GLY A 144 2.72 -6.28 18.81
N VAL A 145 2.46 -5.30 17.93
CA VAL A 145 1.37 -5.34 16.94
C VAL A 145 1.78 -6.05 15.65
N LEU A 146 3.08 -6.25 15.43
CA LEU A 146 3.62 -6.90 14.23
C LEU A 146 3.78 -8.41 14.46
N TYR A 147 3.40 -9.19 13.45
CA TYR A 147 3.67 -10.63 13.42
C TYR A 147 4.90 -10.91 12.56
N VAL A 148 5.89 -11.56 13.15
CA VAL A 148 7.17 -11.93 12.53
C VAL A 148 7.49 -13.36 12.95
N ASN A 149 7.14 -14.33 12.10
CA ASN A 149 7.49 -15.73 12.32
C ASN A 149 8.04 -16.36 11.03
N PRO A 150 9.37 -16.58 10.93
CA PRO A 150 9.99 -17.25 9.79
C PRO A 150 9.57 -18.72 9.61
N ALA A 151 9.15 -19.39 10.68
CA ALA A 151 8.70 -20.79 10.64
C ALA A 151 7.27 -20.93 10.12
N ASP A 152 6.43 -19.89 10.25
CA ASP A 152 5.06 -19.90 9.73
C ASP A 152 5.04 -19.58 8.22
N PRO A 153 4.67 -20.53 7.33
CA PRO A 153 4.64 -20.31 5.88
C PRO A 153 3.54 -19.35 5.43
N ARG A 154 2.57 -19.01 6.29
CA ARG A 154 1.46 -18.15 5.94
C ARG A 154 1.93 -16.71 5.72
N LEU A 155 1.49 -16.10 4.62
CA LEU A 155 1.70 -14.69 4.32
C LEU A 155 0.84 -13.78 5.20
N VAL A 156 -0.37 -14.24 5.54
CA VAL A 156 -1.35 -13.46 6.28
C VAL A 156 -1.83 -14.28 7.48
N VAL A 157 -1.84 -13.64 8.65
CA VAL A 157 -2.23 -14.27 9.92
C VAL A 157 -3.33 -13.46 10.61
N PRO A 158 -4.20 -14.11 11.39
CA PRO A 158 -5.21 -13.40 12.18
C PRO A 158 -4.52 -12.51 13.23
N LYS A 159 -5.03 -11.29 13.44
CA LYS A 159 -4.46 -10.38 14.46
C LYS A 159 -4.60 -10.96 15.87
N ARG A 160 -3.58 -10.76 16.72
CA ARG A 160 -3.62 -11.11 18.16
C ARG A 160 -4.70 -10.36 18.92
N SER A 161 -4.93 -9.11 18.58
CA SER A 161 -5.94 -8.25 19.19
C SER A 161 -6.66 -7.42 18.13
N GLY A 162 -7.95 -7.21 18.36
CA GLY A 162 -8.82 -6.54 17.41
C GLY A 162 -9.26 -7.44 16.25
N LEU A 163 -9.81 -6.81 15.22
CA LEU A 163 -10.37 -7.48 14.06
C LEU A 163 -9.45 -7.42 12.85
N GLY A 164 -9.55 -8.47 12.04
CA GLY A 164 -8.85 -8.55 10.77
C GLY A 164 -7.51 -9.29 10.89
N TRP A 165 -6.75 -9.11 9.83
CA TRP A 165 -5.58 -9.92 9.50
C TRP A 165 -4.38 -8.98 9.39
N THR A 166 -3.19 -9.52 9.63
CA THR A 166 -1.93 -8.82 9.40
C THR A 166 -1.02 -9.67 8.52
N PHE A 167 -0.07 -9.03 7.86
CA PHE A 167 0.97 -9.76 7.16
C PHE A 167 1.96 -10.38 8.15
N ASN A 168 2.52 -11.52 7.78
CA ASN A 168 3.72 -12.06 8.38
C ASN A 168 4.93 -11.33 7.78
N PHE A 169 5.45 -10.36 8.51
CA PHE A 169 6.55 -9.50 8.05
C PHE A 169 7.92 -10.21 8.02
N ALA A 170 7.99 -11.48 8.45
CA ALA A 170 9.15 -12.34 8.18
C ALA A 170 9.25 -12.77 6.71
N ARG A 171 8.17 -12.64 5.93
CA ARG A 171 8.12 -13.06 4.53
C ARG A 171 8.43 -11.88 3.60
N PRO A 172 9.43 -11.99 2.70
CA PRO A 172 9.70 -10.95 1.70
C PRO A 172 8.46 -10.59 0.84
N SER A 173 7.61 -11.57 0.55
CA SER A 173 6.36 -11.37 -0.20
C SER A 173 5.38 -10.42 0.47
N ALA A 174 5.41 -10.26 1.80
CA ALA A 174 4.60 -9.27 2.50
C ALA A 174 5.00 -7.84 2.10
N TRP A 175 6.30 -7.57 2.05
CA TRP A 175 6.86 -6.27 1.70
C TRP A 175 6.67 -5.94 0.22
N VAL A 176 6.82 -6.94 -0.66
CA VAL A 176 6.52 -6.80 -2.09
C VAL A 176 5.05 -6.45 -2.31
N LEU A 177 4.13 -7.20 -1.68
CA LEU A 177 2.70 -6.94 -1.81
C LEU A 177 2.33 -5.55 -1.26
N LEU A 178 2.88 -5.16 -0.11
CA LEU A 178 2.67 -3.83 0.44
C LEU A 178 3.14 -2.73 -0.52
N THR A 179 4.32 -2.91 -1.11
CA THR A 179 4.90 -1.96 -2.09
C THR A 179 4.01 -1.79 -3.32
N VAL A 180 3.51 -2.90 -3.88
CA VAL A 180 2.62 -2.89 -5.04
C VAL A 180 1.24 -2.32 -4.70
N LEU A 181 0.72 -2.56 -3.50
CA LEU A 181 -0.56 -2.01 -3.04
C LEU A 181 -0.51 -0.50 -2.78
N LEU A 182 0.64 0.04 -2.41
CA LEU A 182 0.82 1.48 -2.21
C LEU A 182 0.78 2.26 -3.53
N LEU A 183 1.22 1.64 -4.64
CA LEU A 183 1.29 2.29 -5.93
C LEU A 183 -0.05 2.93 -6.41
N PRO A 184 -1.19 2.21 -6.46
CA PRO A 184 -2.46 2.82 -6.86
C PRO A 184 -2.90 3.94 -5.91
N LEU A 185 -2.58 3.85 -4.61
CA LEU A 185 -2.86 4.91 -3.65
C LEU A 185 -2.04 6.17 -3.96
N CYS A 186 -0.75 6.02 -4.27
CA CYS A 186 0.09 7.14 -4.71
C CYS A 186 -0.45 7.81 -5.97
N VAL A 187 -0.89 7.01 -6.95
CA VAL A 187 -1.50 7.54 -8.19
C VAL A 187 -2.78 8.31 -7.87
N LEU A 188 -3.68 7.74 -7.06
CA LEU A 188 -4.94 8.38 -6.67
C LEU A 188 -4.73 9.69 -5.91
N CYS A 189 -3.80 9.72 -4.95
CA CYS A 189 -3.47 10.95 -4.20
C CYS A 189 -2.83 12.02 -5.08
N SER A 190 -2.11 11.63 -6.14
CA SER A 190 -1.44 12.55 -7.05
C SER A 190 -2.33 13.10 -8.17
N TRP A 191 -3.53 12.55 -8.36
CA TRP A 191 -4.37 12.77 -9.55
C TRP A 191 -4.68 14.24 -9.84
N THR A 192 -5.01 15.02 -8.81
CA THR A 192 -5.31 16.46 -8.96
C THR A 192 -4.10 17.35 -8.72
N TYR A 193 -3.10 16.86 -8.01
CA TYR A 193 -1.89 17.62 -7.65
C TYR A 193 -0.90 17.72 -8.83
N ILE A 194 -0.73 16.63 -9.58
CA ILE A 194 0.26 16.56 -10.66
C ILE A 194 -0.41 16.93 -12.00
N SER A 195 -0.19 18.16 -12.44
CA SER A 195 -0.74 18.68 -13.71
C SER A 195 0.31 18.83 -14.82
N LYS A 196 1.60 18.83 -14.50
CA LYS A 196 2.71 19.01 -15.44
C LYS A 196 3.56 17.74 -15.52
N ARG A 197 4.01 17.39 -16.73
CA ARG A 197 4.88 16.21 -16.98
C ARG A 197 4.32 14.92 -16.38
N VAL A 198 3.00 14.73 -16.55
CA VAL A 198 2.26 13.60 -15.94
C VAL A 198 2.85 12.26 -16.35
N LYS A 199 3.27 12.10 -17.61
CA LYS A 199 3.87 10.86 -18.12
C LYS A 199 5.17 10.54 -17.39
N GLU A 200 6.07 11.52 -17.27
CA GLU A 200 7.36 11.36 -16.61
C GLU A 200 7.22 11.10 -15.10
N PHE A 201 6.21 11.67 -14.45
CA PHE A 201 5.89 11.39 -13.06
C PHE A 201 5.53 9.91 -12.87
N HIS A 202 4.61 9.38 -13.70
CA HIS A 202 4.19 7.99 -13.61
C HIS A 202 5.30 7.02 -13.96
N ILE A 203 6.16 7.34 -14.94
CA ILE A 203 7.37 6.55 -15.23
C ILE A 203 8.28 6.50 -14.02
N SER A 204 8.53 7.65 -13.38
CA SER A 204 9.37 7.73 -12.16
C SER A 204 8.77 6.91 -11.02
N LEU A 205 7.44 6.94 -10.86
CA LEU A 205 6.73 6.16 -9.85
C LEU A 205 6.80 4.65 -10.14
N MET A 206 6.67 4.22 -11.40
CA MET A 206 6.86 2.81 -11.78
C MET A 206 8.29 2.35 -11.50
N LEU A 207 9.29 3.12 -11.93
CA LEU A 207 10.70 2.81 -11.70
C LEU A 207 11.03 2.71 -10.21
N MET A 208 10.48 3.63 -9.41
CA MET A 208 10.55 3.61 -7.96
C MET A 208 10.00 2.29 -7.40
N THR A 209 8.76 1.96 -7.75
CA THR A 209 8.09 0.75 -7.28
C THR A 209 8.87 -0.50 -7.70
N SER A 210 9.34 -0.58 -8.95
CA SER A 210 10.16 -1.70 -9.43
C SER A 210 11.47 -1.85 -8.66
N ALA A 211 12.17 -0.75 -8.39
CA ALA A 211 13.41 -0.79 -7.61
C ALA A 211 13.15 -1.24 -6.16
N CYS A 212 12.11 -0.71 -5.50
CA CYS A 212 11.71 -1.14 -4.15
C CYS A 212 11.37 -2.64 -4.09
N VAL A 213 10.63 -3.15 -5.08
CA VAL A 213 10.34 -4.60 -5.18
C VAL A 213 11.65 -5.39 -5.32
N GLY A 214 12.58 -4.92 -6.15
CA GLY A 214 13.90 -5.53 -6.32
C GLY A 214 14.69 -5.63 -5.01
N VAL A 215 14.69 -4.57 -4.19
CA VAL A 215 15.34 -4.57 -2.86
C VAL A 215 14.82 -5.69 -1.97
N PHE A 216 13.51 -5.92 -1.92
CA PHE A 216 12.91 -6.95 -1.05
C PHE A 216 13.09 -8.38 -1.57
N VAL A 217 13.33 -8.57 -2.87
CA VAL A 217 13.51 -9.90 -3.48
C VAL A 217 14.98 -10.29 -3.60
N ALA A 218 15.90 -9.33 -3.56
CA ALA A 218 17.33 -9.59 -3.68
C ALA A 218 17.87 -10.44 -2.52
N LEU A 219 18.51 -11.56 -2.87
CA LEU A 219 19.25 -12.46 -1.95
C LEU A 219 20.76 -12.40 -2.15
N ASP A 220 21.21 -11.56 -3.08
CA ASP A 220 22.61 -11.30 -3.38
C ASP A 220 22.92 -9.84 -3.02
N PHE A 221 24.06 -9.61 -2.40
CA PHE A 221 24.48 -8.29 -1.96
C PHE A 221 24.60 -7.30 -3.13
N VAL A 222 25.26 -7.67 -4.23
CA VAL A 222 25.44 -6.77 -5.38
C VAL A 222 24.08 -6.41 -5.98
N LEU A 223 23.20 -7.41 -6.16
CA LEU A 223 21.86 -7.18 -6.68
C LEU A 223 21.02 -6.28 -5.75
N PHE A 224 21.10 -6.52 -4.44
CA PHE A 224 20.46 -5.69 -3.42
C PHE A 224 20.93 -4.23 -3.54
N TYR A 225 22.23 -4.00 -3.65
CA TYR A 225 22.81 -2.65 -3.74
C TYR A 225 22.45 -1.94 -5.05
N ILE A 226 22.41 -2.66 -6.16
CA ILE A 226 21.94 -2.10 -7.44
C ILE A 226 20.52 -1.58 -7.30
N PHE A 227 19.59 -2.35 -6.72
CA PHE A 227 18.22 -1.88 -6.50
C PHE A 227 18.13 -0.76 -5.46
N TRP A 228 18.96 -0.82 -4.42
CA TRP A 228 19.05 0.17 -3.36
C TRP A 228 19.50 1.55 -3.88
N GLU A 229 20.41 1.58 -4.84
CA GLU A 229 20.84 2.81 -5.53
C GLU A 229 19.88 3.19 -6.67
N ALA A 230 19.36 2.21 -7.41
CA ALA A 230 18.42 2.46 -8.50
C ALA A 230 17.15 3.16 -8.02
N MET A 231 16.69 2.92 -6.78
CA MET A 231 15.55 3.64 -6.23
C MET A 231 15.86 5.12 -5.94
N LEU A 232 17.12 5.51 -5.69
CA LEU A 232 17.47 6.91 -5.40
C LEU A 232 17.22 7.83 -6.58
N VAL A 233 17.46 7.37 -7.81
CA VAL A 233 17.29 8.15 -9.04
C VAL A 233 15.83 8.63 -9.23
N PRO A 234 14.80 7.75 -9.26
CA PRO A 234 13.42 8.20 -9.35
C PRO A 234 12.99 9.00 -8.12
N MET A 235 13.50 8.72 -6.91
CA MET A 235 13.19 9.52 -5.71
C MET A 235 13.66 10.96 -5.88
N PHE A 236 14.91 11.13 -6.33
CA PHE A 236 15.50 12.42 -6.62
C PHE A 236 14.68 13.20 -7.66
N LEU A 237 14.28 12.55 -8.76
CA LEU A 237 13.46 13.17 -9.81
C LEU A 237 12.08 13.59 -9.29
N LEU A 238 11.43 12.72 -8.51
CA LEU A 238 10.11 13.00 -7.91
C LEU A 238 10.16 14.27 -7.05
N ILE A 239 11.21 14.41 -6.23
CA ILE A 239 11.41 15.59 -5.38
C ILE A 239 11.78 16.81 -6.24
N ALA A 240 12.80 16.71 -7.11
CA ALA A 240 13.36 17.85 -7.83
C ALA A 240 12.36 18.51 -8.80
N VAL A 241 11.46 17.73 -9.42
CA VAL A 241 10.54 18.21 -10.46
C VAL A 241 9.14 18.50 -9.91
N TRP A 242 8.63 17.68 -8.98
CA TRP A 242 7.25 17.80 -8.45
C TRP A 242 7.17 18.11 -6.96
N GLY A 243 8.30 18.23 -6.25
CA GLY A 243 8.34 18.66 -4.87
C GLY A 243 7.88 20.10 -4.66
N GLY A 244 7.70 20.48 -3.40
CA GLY A 244 7.23 21.79 -2.95
C GLY A 244 8.27 22.92 -3.06
N PRO A 245 8.15 23.97 -2.23
CA PRO A 245 9.15 25.05 -2.15
C PRO A 245 10.55 24.50 -1.88
N GLU A 246 11.60 25.16 -2.38
CA GLU A 246 13.00 24.75 -2.19
C GLU A 246 13.37 23.32 -2.65
N ARG A 247 12.54 22.71 -3.51
CA ARG A 247 12.73 21.32 -3.98
C ARG A 247 14.10 20.98 -4.55
N ARG A 248 14.81 21.93 -5.14
CA ARG A 248 16.18 21.71 -5.68
C ARG A 248 17.18 21.50 -4.56
N TYR A 249 17.11 22.33 -3.52
CA TYR A 249 17.94 22.18 -2.34
C TYR A 249 17.59 20.87 -1.61
N ALA A 250 16.29 20.61 -1.42
CA ALA A 250 15.81 19.38 -0.77
C ALA A 250 16.25 18.11 -1.53
N SER A 251 16.11 18.07 -2.85
CA SER A 251 16.48 16.90 -3.65
C SER A 251 17.98 16.64 -3.62
N LEU A 252 18.82 17.69 -3.69
CA LEU A 252 20.27 17.56 -3.57
C LEU A 252 20.69 17.11 -2.16
N LYS A 253 20.09 17.69 -1.12
CA LYS A 253 20.34 17.31 0.28
C LYS A 253 19.98 15.84 0.52
N PHE A 254 18.78 15.42 0.10
CA PHE A 254 18.34 14.03 0.13
C PHE A 254 19.33 13.10 -0.58
N PHE A 255 19.70 13.43 -1.82
CA PHE A 255 20.58 12.59 -2.63
C PHE A 255 21.96 12.44 -1.99
N LEU A 256 22.59 13.55 -1.58
CA LEU A 256 23.93 13.52 -0.99
C LEU A 256 23.96 12.80 0.36
N TYR A 257 22.98 13.04 1.24
CA TYR A 257 22.89 12.34 2.52
C TYR A 257 22.75 10.82 2.32
N THR A 258 21.80 10.42 1.49
CA THR A 258 21.50 9.00 1.30
C THR A 258 22.58 8.28 0.52
N LEU A 259 23.23 8.94 -0.46
CA LEU A 259 24.39 8.41 -1.16
C LEU A 259 25.57 8.20 -0.20
N ALA A 260 25.85 9.15 0.69
CA ALA A 260 26.91 8.99 1.70
C ALA A 260 26.66 7.75 2.56
N GLY A 261 25.43 7.55 3.05
CA GLY A 261 25.06 6.33 3.77
C GLY A 261 25.24 5.06 2.92
N SER A 262 24.84 5.09 1.65
CA SER A 262 25.00 3.97 0.74
C SER A 262 26.46 3.61 0.47
N THR A 263 27.39 4.57 0.43
CA THR A 263 28.81 4.23 0.26
C THR A 263 29.38 3.46 1.46
N LEU A 264 28.96 3.77 2.68
CA LEU A 264 29.31 2.98 3.87
C LEU A 264 28.76 1.55 3.80
N LEU A 265 27.53 1.40 3.29
CA LEU A 265 26.94 0.08 3.06
C LEU A 265 27.78 -0.74 2.06
N LEU A 266 28.23 -0.11 0.96
CA LEU A 266 29.09 -0.75 -0.03
C LEU A 266 30.40 -1.24 0.59
N VAL A 267 31.03 -0.43 1.46
CA VAL A 267 32.25 -0.84 2.19
C VAL A 267 32.01 -2.09 3.03
N ALA A 268 30.89 -2.15 3.78
CA ALA A 268 30.55 -3.32 4.57
C ALA A 268 30.34 -4.57 3.70
N MET A 269 29.68 -4.42 2.54
CA MET A 269 29.45 -5.52 1.62
C MET A 269 30.74 -6.06 0.99
N VAL A 270 31.67 -5.17 0.61
CA VAL A 270 33.00 -5.57 0.13
C VAL A 270 33.77 -6.31 1.23
N ALA A 271 33.68 -5.84 2.49
CA ALA A 271 34.29 -6.54 3.62
C ALA A 271 33.72 -7.96 3.81
N PHE A 272 32.39 -8.13 3.67
CA PHE A 272 31.75 -9.46 3.70
C PHE A 272 32.19 -10.34 2.52
N TYR A 273 32.36 -9.77 1.33
CA TYR A 273 32.87 -10.52 0.18
C TYR A 273 34.32 -11.00 0.42
N ILE A 274 35.19 -10.15 0.95
CA ILE A 274 36.58 -10.54 1.25
C ILE A 274 36.62 -11.63 2.33
N ALA A 275 35.78 -11.51 3.37
CA ALA A 275 35.76 -12.47 4.46
C ALA A 275 35.05 -13.79 4.09
N GLY A 276 34.04 -13.74 3.22
CA GLY A 276 33.16 -14.87 2.91
C GLY A 276 33.30 -15.45 1.51
N GLY A 277 33.97 -14.79 0.56
CA GLY A 277 34.22 -15.27 -0.81
C GLY A 277 33.00 -15.33 -1.73
N THR A 278 31.86 -14.77 -1.33
CA THR A 278 30.58 -14.84 -2.05
C THR A 278 29.78 -13.56 -1.80
N PHE A 279 28.82 -13.25 -2.67
CA PHE A 279 27.84 -12.17 -2.47
C PHE A 279 26.47 -12.68 -2.01
N SER A 280 26.30 -14.01 -1.92
CA SER A 280 25.06 -14.65 -1.45
C SER A 280 24.80 -14.33 0.02
N ILE A 281 23.74 -13.56 0.31
CA ILE A 281 23.34 -13.19 1.68
C ILE A 281 23.03 -14.45 2.52
N PRO A 282 22.27 -15.45 2.03
CA PRO A 282 22.02 -16.68 2.78
C PRO A 282 23.30 -17.43 3.14
N GLU A 283 24.26 -17.52 2.22
CA GLU A 283 25.53 -18.22 2.47
C GLU A 283 26.41 -17.44 3.46
N LEU A 284 26.46 -16.12 3.36
CA LEU A 284 27.22 -15.28 4.29
C LEU A 284 26.64 -15.32 5.70
N SER A 285 25.32 -15.54 5.84
CA SER A 285 24.62 -15.58 7.12
C SER A 285 24.89 -16.84 7.95
N THR A 286 25.38 -17.92 7.33
CA THR A 286 25.72 -19.17 8.01
C THR A 286 27.19 -19.23 8.43
N LYS A 287 28.02 -18.29 7.96
CA LYS A 287 29.44 -18.24 8.28
C LYS A 287 29.69 -17.58 9.64
N THR A 288 30.77 -17.98 10.29
CA THR A 288 31.25 -17.39 11.53
C THR A 288 32.37 -16.38 11.23
N TYR A 289 32.29 -15.21 11.85
CA TYR A 289 33.28 -14.15 11.69
C TYR A 289 33.89 -13.79 13.06
N PRO A 290 35.15 -13.33 13.11
CA PRO A 290 35.72 -12.78 14.35
C PRO A 290 34.87 -11.63 14.90
N PHE A 291 34.76 -11.53 16.23
CA PHE A 291 33.92 -10.53 16.88
C PHE A 291 34.22 -9.09 16.43
N GLY A 292 35.50 -8.74 16.27
CA GLY A 292 35.90 -7.41 15.79
C GLY A 292 35.34 -7.09 14.39
N PHE A 293 35.34 -8.07 13.48
CA PHE A 293 34.73 -7.91 12.16
C PHE A 293 33.22 -7.68 12.27
N GLN A 294 32.53 -8.49 13.09
CA GLN A 294 31.09 -8.35 13.30
C GLN A 294 30.72 -6.96 13.83
N CYS A 295 31.47 -6.42 14.80
CA CYS A 295 31.25 -5.09 15.34
C CYS A 295 31.38 -3.99 14.28
N TRP A 296 32.47 -4.00 13.51
CA TRP A 296 32.71 -2.97 12.49
C TRP A 296 31.75 -3.07 11.30
N ALA A 297 31.47 -4.28 10.84
CA ALA A 297 30.49 -4.51 9.77
C ALA A 297 29.08 -4.10 10.22
N PHE A 298 28.68 -4.47 11.44
CA PHE A 298 27.43 -4.02 12.03
C PHE A 298 27.36 -2.50 12.12
N LEU A 299 28.39 -1.84 12.64
CA LEU A 299 28.39 -0.38 12.80
C LEU A 299 28.28 0.34 11.45
N ALA A 300 29.03 -0.11 10.44
CA ALA A 300 28.97 0.45 9.09
C ALA A 300 27.57 0.31 8.49
N MET A 301 26.97 -0.89 8.57
CA MET A 301 25.60 -1.12 8.09
C MET A 301 24.57 -0.34 8.91
N ALA A 302 24.70 -0.30 10.24
CA ALA A 302 23.78 0.40 11.13
C ALA A 302 23.77 1.91 10.85
N ILE A 303 24.93 2.53 10.64
CA ILE A 303 25.01 3.95 10.26
C ILE A 303 24.38 4.17 8.88
N ALA A 304 24.68 3.31 7.89
CA ALA A 304 24.08 3.40 6.56
C ALA A 304 22.54 3.33 6.60
N PHE A 305 21.99 2.38 7.37
CA PHE A 305 20.54 2.27 7.56
C PHE A 305 19.96 3.42 8.39
N ALA A 306 20.67 3.88 9.43
CA ALA A 306 20.23 5.01 10.26
C ALA A 306 20.10 6.31 9.46
N ILE A 307 20.99 6.53 8.48
CA ILE A 307 20.89 7.63 7.53
C ILE A 307 19.64 7.47 6.65
N LYS A 308 19.33 6.26 6.16
CA LYS A 308 18.16 6.01 5.29
C LYS A 308 16.82 6.04 6.04
N VAL A 309 16.79 5.68 7.34
CA VAL A 309 15.60 5.59 8.23
C VAL A 309 15.34 6.92 8.98
N PRO A 310 15.84 8.03 8.45
CA PRO A 310 16.24 9.26 9.17
C PRO A 310 16.22 9.16 10.72
N MET A 311 17.17 8.41 11.31
CA MET A 311 17.32 8.36 12.76
C MET A 311 18.09 9.57 13.29
N PHE A 312 17.90 9.96 14.56
CA PHE A 312 18.79 10.94 15.21
C PHE A 312 20.24 10.40 15.25
N PRO A 313 21.27 11.18 14.85
CA PRO A 313 21.25 12.57 14.38
C PRO A 313 21.11 12.75 12.84
N PHE A 314 21.07 11.67 12.06
CA PHE A 314 21.06 11.64 10.59
C PHE A 314 19.70 11.89 9.91
N HIS A 315 18.82 12.67 10.51
CA HIS A 315 17.43 12.83 10.07
C HIS A 315 17.17 14.10 9.26
N THR A 316 18.14 15.01 9.16
CA THR A 316 17.92 16.38 8.68
C THR A 316 17.56 16.48 7.20
N TRP A 317 17.70 15.41 6.42
CA TRP A 317 17.32 15.41 5.01
C TRP A 317 15.81 15.17 4.78
N LEU A 318 15.08 14.68 5.78
CA LEU A 318 13.64 14.36 5.66
C LEU A 318 12.71 15.58 5.92
N PRO A 319 12.88 16.38 7.00
CA PRO A 319 12.07 17.57 7.25
C PRO A 319 12.33 18.69 6.25
#